data_AF-X0UPE6-F1
#
_entry.id   AF-X0UPE6-F1
#
_cell.length_a   1.000
_cell.length_b   1.000
_cell.length_c   1.000
_cell.angle_alpha   90.00
_cell.angle_beta   90.00
_cell.angle_gamma   90.00
#
_symmetry.space_group_name_H-M   'P 1'
#
loop_
_entity.id
_entity.type
_entity.pdbx_description
1 polymer ?
#
loop_
_entity_poly.entity_id
_entity_poly.type
_entity_poly.pdbx_seq_one_letter_code
_entity_poly.pdbx_strand_id
1 'polypeptide(L)' 'MALLPVHPPKGQHDLKGTLREIEEDGEPGIWYEVANYTTGAVAHDSAAKLRPRFPHHAVIARGNSVYASYPKKDAVL' A
#
# COMPACT_ATOMS: atom_id res chain seq x y z
N MET A 1 16.97 -5.35 2.02
CA MET A 1 15.85 -5.66 1.11
C MET A 1 15.55 -4.40 0.32
N ALA A 2 15.84 -4.39 -0.99
CA ALA A 2 15.49 -3.26 -1.85
C ALA A 2 13.97 -3.29 -2.07
N LEU A 3 13.30 -2.17 -1.83
CA LEU A 3 11.89 -2.01 -2.19
C LEU A 3 11.81 -2.08 -3.73
N LEU A 4 10.96 -2.98 -4.24
CA LEU A 4 10.66 -3.08 -5.66
C LEU A 4 10.19 -1.72 -6.22
N PRO A 5 10.28 -1.49 -7.55
CA PRO A 5 9.81 -0.26 -8.16
C PRO A 5 8.38 0.05 -7.71
N VAL A 6 8.16 1.29 -7.29
CA VAL A 6 6.85 1.76 -6.85
C VAL A 6 6.01 2.04 -8.09
N HIS A 7 4.84 1.43 -8.15
CA HIS A 7 3.87 1.73 -9.20
C HIS A 7 2.75 2.57 -8.60
N PRO A 8 2.43 3.75 -9.14
CA PRO A 8 1.21 4.43 -8.74
C PRO A 8 0.00 3.59 -9.23
N PRO A 9 -1.06 3.52 -8.43
CA PRO A 9 -2.34 2.96 -8.87
C PRO A 9 -2.85 3.73 -10.10
N LYS A 10 -3.60 3.04 -10.98
CA LYS A 10 -4.08 3.63 -12.24
C LYS A 10 -5.22 4.64 -12.04
N GLY A 11 -5.90 4.64 -10.90
CA GLY A 11 -6.98 5.58 -10.57
C GLY A 11 -6.65 6.55 -9.43
N GLN A 12 -7.10 7.80 -9.55
CA GLN A 12 -7.17 8.78 -8.44
C GLN A 12 -8.42 8.52 -7.59
N HIS A 13 -8.51 7.35 -6.95
CA HIS A 13 -9.61 7.01 -6.06
C HIS A 13 -9.22 7.16 -4.59
N ASP A 14 -10.21 7.23 -3.70
CA ASP A 14 -10.00 7.14 -2.26
C ASP A 14 -9.17 5.91 -1.89
N LEU A 15 -8.51 5.95 -0.73
CA LEU A 15 -7.59 4.93 -0.24
C LEU A 15 -8.13 3.49 -0.29
N LYS A 16 -9.45 3.31 -0.13
CA LYS A 16 -10.14 2.02 -0.30
C LYS A 16 -10.20 1.56 -1.76
N GLY A 17 -10.48 2.47 -2.69
CA GLY A 17 -10.48 2.21 -4.12
C GLY A 17 -9.09 1.82 -4.61
N THR A 18 -8.07 2.53 -4.15
CA THR A 18 -6.67 2.20 -4.46
C THR A 18 -6.30 0.79 -4.01
N LEU A 19 -6.64 0.41 -2.78
CA LEU A 19 -6.34 -0.93 -2.28
C LEU A 19 -7.09 -2.02 -3.04
N ARG A 20 -8.33 -1.75 -3.43
CA ARG A 20 -9.12 -2.66 -4.27
C ARG A 20 -8.50 -2.83 -5.66
N GLU A 21 -8.05 -1.74 -6.30
CA GLU A 21 -7.31 -1.80 -7.56
C GLU A 21 -6.00 -2.60 -7.42
N ILE A 22 -5.29 -2.47 -6.30
CA ILE A 22 -4.08 -3.27 -6.04
C ILE A 22 -4.41 -4.77 -5.89
N GLU A 23 -5.58 -5.10 -5.35
CA GLU A 23 -6.02 -6.50 -5.22
C GLU A 23 -6.55 -7.09 -6.54
N GLU A 24 -7.26 -6.29 -7.35
CA GLU A 24 -7.87 -6.72 -8.62
C GLU A 24 -6.88 -6.67 -9.81
N ASP A 25 -6.13 -5.58 -9.95
CA ASP A 25 -5.24 -5.27 -11.08
C ASP A 25 -3.75 -5.21 -10.69
N GLY A 26 -3.46 -5.12 -9.39
CA GLY A 26 -2.10 -5.00 -8.89
C GLY A 26 -1.31 -6.31 -8.98
N GLU A 27 -0.02 -6.16 -9.23
CA GLU A 27 0.92 -7.27 -9.24
C GLU A 27 1.34 -7.61 -7.81
N PRO A 28 1.14 -8.86 -7.36
CA PRO A 28 1.46 -9.24 -6.00
C PRO A 28 2.96 -9.12 -5.70
N GLY A 29 3.29 -8.58 -4.53
CA GLY A 29 4.66 -8.28 -4.13
C GLY A 29 5.19 -6.93 -4.66
N ILE A 30 4.44 -6.23 -5.50
CA ILE A 30 4.75 -4.85 -5.89
C ILE A 30 4.20 -3.87 -4.85
N TRP A 31 4.95 -2.81 -4.60
CA TRP A 31 4.53 -1.72 -3.70
C TRP A 31 3.85 -0.62 -4.49
N TYR A 32 2.68 -0.23 -4.02
CA TYR A 32 1.87 0.83 -4.60
C TYR A 32 1.74 1.99 -3.61
N GLU A 33 1.90 3.21 -4.10
CA GLU A 33 1.65 4.40 -3.28
C GLU A 33 0.13 4.59 -3.13
N VAL A 34 -0.36 4.52 -1.89
CA VAL A 34 -1.80 4.64 -1.60
C VAL A 34 -2.18 6.04 -1.13
N ALA A 35 -1.25 6.76 -0.51
CA ALA A 35 -1.49 8.13 -0.05
C ALA A 35 -0.16 8.86 0.15
N ASN A 36 -0.16 10.16 -0.09
CA ASN A 36 0.95 11.05 0.22
C ASN A 36 0.46 12.14 1.18
N TYR A 37 1.17 12.31 2.28
CA TYR A 37 0.82 13.23 3.36
C TYR A 37 1.81 14.38 3.44
N THR A 38 1.42 15.45 4.13
CA THR A 38 2.31 16.61 4.30
C THR A 38 3.57 16.29 5.10
N THR A 39 3.49 15.32 6.03
CA THR A 39 4.63 14.90 6.86
C THR A 39 4.69 13.38 7.02
N GLY A 40 5.91 12.86 7.15
CA GLY A 40 6.13 11.43 7.35
C GLY A 40 5.60 10.88 8.67
N ALA A 41 5.45 11.73 9.70
CA ALA A 41 4.79 11.34 10.94
C ALA A 41 3.31 10.97 10.70
N VAL A 42 2.60 11.76 9.89
CA VAL A 42 1.20 11.48 9.52
C VAL A 42 1.11 10.26 8.62
N ALA A 43 2.08 10.07 7.72
CA ALA A 43 2.17 8.86 6.90
C ALA A 43 2.38 7.60 7.77
N HIS A 44 3.29 7.65 8.73
CA HIS A 44 3.53 6.55 9.67
C HIS A 44 2.31 6.21 10.52
N ASP A 45 1.65 7.22 11.09
CA ASP A 45 0.41 7.03 11.86
C ASP A 45 -0.70 6.43 10.98
N SER A 46 -0.85 6.93 9.75
CA SER A 46 -1.86 6.43 8.82
C SER A 46 -1.57 4.99 8.39
N ALA A 47 -0.32 4.66 8.06
CA ALA A 47 0.09 3.28 7.77
C ALA A 47 -0.20 2.35 8.95
N ALA A 48 0.06 2.78 10.19
CA ALA A 48 -0.22 2.01 11.40
C ALA A 48 -1.72 1.75 11.59
N LYS A 49 -2.58 2.73 11.25
CA LYS A 49 -4.06 2.58 11.27
C LYS A 49 -4.58 1.68 10.14
N LEU A 50 -3.89 1.66 9.00
CA LEU A 50 -4.28 0.85 7.84
C LEU A 50 -3.90 -0.62 7.99
N ARG A 51 -2.76 -0.94 8.59
CA ARG A 51 -2.34 -2.33 8.87
C ARG A 51 -3.43 -3.23 9.47
N PRO A 52 -4.11 -2.86 10.57
CA PRO A 52 -5.17 -3.70 11.15
C PRO A 52 -6.44 -3.73 10.29
N ARG A 53 -6.67 -2.71 9.46
CA ARG A 53 -7.83 -2.63 8.58
C ARG A 53 -7.67 -3.49 7.32
N PHE A 54 -6.43 -3.76 6.93
CA PHE A 54 -6.07 -4.56 5.76
C PHE A 54 -5.03 -5.62 6.15
N PRO A 55 -5.42 -6.63 6.95
CA PRO A 55 -4.48 -7.65 7.45
C PRO A 55 -3.89 -8.51 6.33
N HIS A 56 -4.58 -8.59 5.20
CA HIS A 56 -4.10 -9.28 4.00
C HIS A 56 -3.15 -8.44 3.15
N HIS A 57 -2.91 -7.16 3.47
CA HIS A 57 -2.00 -6.30 2.73
C HIS A 57 -0.80 -5.94 3.60
N ALA A 58 0.39 -5.92 3.00
CA ALA A 58 1.56 -5.34 3.63
C ALA A 58 1.51 -3.82 3.46
N VAL A 59 1.40 -3.07 4.55
CA VAL A 59 1.35 -1.60 4.53
C VAL A 59 2.56 -1.02 5.27
N ILE A 60 3.27 -0.09 4.62
CA ILE A 60 4.42 0.63 5.20
C ILE A 60 4.31 2.12 4.91
N ALA A 61 4.92 2.94 5.76
CA ALA A 61 5.17 4.33 5.45
C ALA A 61 6.63 4.50 5.04
N ARG A 62 6.91 5.30 4.03
CA ARG A 62 8.26 5.68 3.64
C ARG A 62 8.28 7.17 3.27
N GLY A 63 9.06 7.94 4.02
CA GLY A 63 9.02 9.40 3.91
C GLY A 63 7.62 9.92 4.22
N ASN A 64 7.08 10.73 3.31
CA ASN A 64 5.77 11.34 3.44
C ASN A 64 4.63 10.50 2.85
N SER A 65 4.92 9.34 2.28
CA SER A 65 3.94 8.51 1.61
C SER A 65 3.69 7.19 2.33
N VAL A 66 2.47 6.69 2.20
CA VAL A 66 2.06 5.35 2.61
C VAL A 66 2.01 4.47 1.37
N TYR A 67 2.57 3.29 1.51
CA TYR A 67 2.63 2.26 0.50
C TYR A 67 1.90 1.02 0.98
N ALA A 68 1.22 0.36 0.06
CA ALA A 68 0.60 -0.92 0.29
C ALA A 68 1.04 -1.91 -0.79
N SER A 69 1.19 -3.17 -0.41
CA SER A 69 1.45 -4.28 -1.31
C SER A 69 0.50 -5.41 -0.95
N TYR A 70 -0.07 -6.04 -1.96
CA TYR A 70 -0.83 -7.26 -1.80
C TYR A 70 0.14 -8.46 -1.92
N PRO A 71 0.26 -9.33 -0.91
CA PRO A 71 1.04 -10.56 -1.03
C PRO A 71 0.37 -11.48 -2.06
N LYS A 72 1.19 -12.28 -2.77
CA LYS A 72 0.70 -13.28 -3.74
C LYS A 72 -0.36 -14.14 -3.06
N LYS A 73 -1.52 -14.37 -3.72
CA LYS A 73 -2.56 -15.30 -3.22
C LYS A 73 -1.99 -16.70 -2.90
N ASP A 74 -0.90 -17.10 -3.56
CA ASP A 74 -0.14 -18.33 -3.31
C ASP A 74 0.88 -18.26 -2.14
N ALA A 75 1.08 -17.10 -1.51
CA ALA A 75 1.98 -16.94 -0.37
C ALA A 75 1.29 -17.17 0.98
N VAL A 76 -0.01 -17.49 0.97
CA VAL A 76 -0.74 -17.97 2.14
C VAL A 76 -0.70 -19.50 2.10
N LEU A 77 0.41 -20.07 2.56
CA LEU A 77 0.57 -21.50 2.80
C LEU A 77 1.02 -21.71 4.25
#